data_AF-A0A8C6ZED0-F1
#
_entry.id   AF-A0A8C6ZED0-F1
#
_cell.length_a   1.000
_cell.length_b   1.000
_cell.length_c   1.000
_cell.angle_alpha   90.00
_cell.angle_beta   90.00
_cell.angle_gamma   90.00
#
_symmetry.space_group_name_H-M   'P 1'
#
loop_
_entity.id
_entity.type
_entity.pdbx_description
1 polymer ?
#
loop_
_entity_poly.entity_id
_entity_poly.type
_entity_poly.pdbx_seq_one_letter_code
_entity_poly.pdbx_strand_id
1 'polypeptide(L)'
;LPKILLLQKVTCPGVFLPEKHDVYLGVYILGQHKQTECLPPVFPLLFHEKMVFEKVFENAVDPAAVTEILESKYNFLKIIKTLNIKI
;
A
#
# COMPACT_ATOMS: atom_id res chain seq x y z
N LEU A 1 15.33 -2.12 6.82
CA LEU A 1 14.32 -1.68 7.83
C LEU A 1 12.94 -2.16 7.40
N PRO A 2 12.24 -2.99 8.20
CA PRO A 2 10.88 -3.44 7.88
C PRO A 2 9.87 -2.30 8.07
N LYS A 3 8.94 -2.15 7.12
CA LYS A 3 7.80 -1.23 7.19
C LYS A 3 6.51 -2.05 7.24
N ILE A 4 5.61 -1.67 8.14
CA ILE A 4 4.33 -2.37 8.34
C ILE A 4 3.21 -1.43 7.87
N LEU A 5 2.32 -1.96 7.03
CA LEU A 5 1.07 -1.31 6.67
C LEU A 5 -0.09 -2.12 7.24
N LEU A 6 -1.00 -1.44 7.94
CA LEU A 6 -2.23 -2.01 8.47
C LEU A 6 -3.40 -1.47 7.67
N LEU A 7 -4.04 -2.33 6.90
CA LEU A 7 -5.17 -1.97 6.06
C LEU A 7 -6.46 -2.52 6.67
N GLN A 8 -7.32 -1.62 7.12
CA GLN A 8 -8.55 -1.99 7.84
C GLN A 8 -9.75 -2.03 6.89
N LYS A 9 -10.11 -0.86 6.36
CA LYS A 9 -11.27 -0.71 5.47
C LYS A 9 -11.08 0.39 4.44
N VAL A 10 -11.79 0.27 3.33
CA VAL A 10 -12.00 1.34 2.36
C VAL A 10 -13.49 1.61 2.22
N THR A 11 -13.87 2.88 2.34
CA THR A 11 -15.25 3.36 2.21
C THR A 11 -15.32 4.37 1.09
N CYS A 12 -16.30 4.26 0.20
CA CYS A 12 -16.55 5.27 -0.84
C CYS A 12 -18.06 5.53 -0.95
N PRO A 13 -18.61 6.49 -0.18
CA PRO A 13 -20.03 6.80 -0.20
C PRO A 13 -20.49 7.27 -1.58
N GLY A 14 -21.66 6.81 -2.03
CA GLY A 14 -22.27 7.24 -3.31
C GLY A 14 -21.63 6.65 -4.57
N VAL A 15 -20.66 5.74 -4.43
CA VAL A 15 -20.04 5.04 -5.55
C VAL A 15 -20.62 3.63 -5.67
N PHE A 16 -21.07 3.31 -6.88
CA PHE A 16 -21.41 1.95 -7.28
C PHE A 16 -20.23 1.40 -8.10
N LEU A 17 -19.76 0.20 -7.76
CA LEU A 17 -18.78 -0.52 -8.57
C LEU A 17 -19.57 -1.40 -9.55
N PRO A 18 -19.64 -1.02 -10.84
CA PRO A 18 -20.51 -1.68 -11.81
C PRO A 18 -20.00 -3.06 -12.23
N GLU A 19 -18.74 -3.36 -11.96
CA GLU A 19 -18.14 -4.64 -12.30
C GLU A 19 -18.48 -5.74 -11.29
N LYS A 20 -18.67 -6.95 -11.82
CA LYS A 20 -18.93 -8.17 -11.04
C LYS A 20 -17.66 -8.87 -10.57
N HIS A 21 -16.49 -8.34 -10.91
CA HIS A 21 -15.22 -8.94 -10.53
C HIS A 21 -14.85 -8.52 -9.13
N ASP A 22 -14.18 -9.42 -8.42
CA ASP A 22 -13.63 -9.10 -7.11
C ASP A 22 -12.54 -8.02 -7.25
N VAL A 23 -12.45 -7.16 -6.24
CA VAL A 23 -11.50 -6.06 -6.13
C VAL A 23 -10.39 -6.41 -5.15
N TYR A 24 -9.19 -5.91 -5.42
CA TYR A 24 -8.05 -6.00 -4.53
C TYR A 24 -7.31 -4.67 -4.48
N LEU A 25 -6.42 -4.50 -3.50
CA LEU A 25 -5.54 -3.33 -3.43
C LEU A 25 -4.10 -3.71 -3.72
N GLY A 26 -3.53 -3.06 -4.74
CA GLY A 26 -2.10 -3.06 -5.00
C GLY A 26 -1.42 -1.94 -4.20
N VAL A 27 -0.40 -2.29 -3.43
CA VAL A 27 0.40 -1.39 -2.62
C VAL A 27 1.85 -1.43 -3.08
N TYR A 28 2.43 -0.26 -3.34
CA TYR A 28 3.83 -0.12 -3.72
C TYR A 28 4.61 0.65 -2.65
N ILE A 29 5.48 -0.05 -1.92
CA ILE A 29 6.30 0.50 -0.83
C ILE A 29 7.71 -0.10 -0.96
N LEU A 30 8.77 0.69 -0.74
CA LEU A 30 10.15 0.18 -0.79
C LEU A 30 10.52 -0.48 -2.12
N GLY A 31 9.92 -0.04 -3.22
CA GLY A 31 10.15 -0.66 -4.54
C GLY A 31 9.57 -2.08 -4.65
N GLN A 32 8.79 -2.52 -3.67
CA GLN A 32 8.09 -3.79 -3.67
C GLN A 32 6.60 -3.54 -3.93
N HIS A 33 6.02 -4.37 -4.79
CA HIS A 33 4.58 -4.41 -5.03
C HIS A 33 3.97 -5.59 -4.28
N LYS A 34 2.90 -5.34 -3.51
CA LYS A 34 2.10 -6.38 -2.83
C LYS A 34 0.63 -6.13 -3.08
N GLN A 35 -0.17 -7.20 -3.07
CA GLN A 35 -1.62 -7.13 -3.28
C GLN A 35 -2.35 -7.79 -2.11
N THR A 36 -3.56 -7.33 -1.82
CA THR A 36 -4.49 -7.99 -0.90
C THR A 36 -5.13 -9.20 -1.57
N GLU A 37 -5.83 -10.02 -0.78
CA GLU A 37 -6.82 -10.93 -1.33
C GLU A 37 -7.93 -10.16 -2.06
N CYS A 38 -8.59 -10.87 -2.97
CA CYS A 38 -9.76 -10.39 -3.70
C CYS A 38 -10.99 -10.34 -2.78
N LEU A 39 -11.74 -9.25 -2.84
CA LEU A 39 -12.99 -9.05 -2.10
C LEU A 39 -14.14 -8.71 -3.06
N PRO A 40 -15.39 -9.05 -2.73
CA PRO A 40 -16.54 -8.58 -3.48
C PRO A 40 -16.55 -7.04 -3.59
N PRO A 41 -16.98 -6.45 -4.72
CA PRO A 41 -16.97 -5.01 -4.97
C PRO A 41 -18.10 -4.27 -4.23
N VAL A 42 -18.27 -4.55 -2.94
CA VAL A 42 -19.32 -3.98 -2.08
C VAL A 42 -18.67 -3.19 -0.96
N PHE A 43 -18.98 -1.89 -0.90
CA PHE A 43 -18.47 -1.04 0.18
C PHE A 43 -19.21 -1.26 1.50
N PRO A 44 -18.53 -1.17 2.66
CA PRO A 44 -17.08 -0.97 2.80
C PRO A 44 -16.27 -2.22 2.42
N LEU A 45 -15.15 -2.04 1.74
CA LEU A 45 -14.20 -3.12 1.48
C LEU A 45 -13.37 -3.36 2.74
N LEU A 46 -13.46 -4.57 3.30
CA LEU A 46 -12.90 -4.94 4.60
C LEU A 46 -11.70 -5.88 4.42
N PHE A 47 -10.50 -5.31 4.26
CA PHE A 47 -9.30 -6.11 4.02
C PHE A 47 -8.74 -6.75 5.30
N HIS A 48 -8.74 -6.03 6.44
CA HIS A 48 -8.17 -6.50 7.72
C HIS A 48 -6.78 -7.14 7.60
N GLU A 49 -5.97 -6.66 6.66
CA GLU A 49 -4.69 -7.26 6.30
C GLU A 49 -3.50 -6.49 6.86
N LYS A 50 -2.45 -7.24 7.19
CA LYS A 50 -1.14 -6.70 7.58
C LYS A 50 -0.13 -7.04 6.49
N MET A 51 0.46 -6.02 5.88
CA MET A 51 1.54 -6.17 4.92
C MET A 51 2.88 -5.72 5.52
N VAL A 52 3.91 -6.55 5.35
CA VAL A 52 5.29 -6.24 5.77
C VAL A 52 6.15 -6.03 4.53
N PHE A 53 6.81 -4.89 4.44
CA PHE A 53 7.72 -4.53 3.34
C PHE A 53 9.14 -4.43 3.86
N GLU A 54 10.08 -5.05 3.17
CA GLU A 54 11.47 -5.14 3.58
C GLU A 54 12.38 -4.75 2.42
N LYS A 55 13.34 -3.88 2.70
CA LYS A 55 14.39 -3.55 1.75
C LYS A 55 15.74 -3.56 2.42
N VAL A 56 16.66 -4.25 1.75
CA VAL A 56 18.09 -4.19 1.97
C VAL A 56 18.64 -3.06 1.11
N PHE A 57 19.42 -2.18 1.73
CA PHE A 57 20.10 -1.08 1.04
C PHE A 57 21.57 -1.46 0.92
N GLU A 58 21.90 -2.21 -0.13
CA GLU A 58 23.23 -2.81 -0.33
C GLU A 58 24.37 -1.78 -0.35
N ASN A 59 24.07 -0.54 -0.75
CA ASN A 59 25.05 0.54 -0.88
C ASN A 59 25.02 1.54 0.29
N ALA A 60 24.22 1.30 1.33
CA ALA A 60 24.19 2.20 2.48
C ALA A 60 25.37 1.88 3.40
N VAL A 61 26.28 2.85 3.51
CA VAL A 61 27.50 2.73 4.31
C VAL A 61 27.20 2.79 5.81
N ASP A 62 26.13 3.48 6.20
CA ASP A 62 25.69 3.62 7.58
C ASP A 62 24.14 3.78 7.70
N PRO A 63 23.57 3.61 8.91
CA PRO A 63 22.12 3.75 9.13
C PRO A 63 21.54 5.15 8.87
N ALA A 64 22.34 6.21 8.96
CA ALA A 64 21.88 7.58 8.67
C ALA A 64 21.66 7.76 7.17
N ALA A 65 22.53 7.20 6.32
CA ALA A 65 22.34 7.17 4.87
C ALA A 65 21.04 6.44 4.47
N VAL A 66 20.70 5.33 5.15
CA VAL A 66 19.39 4.65 4.96
C VAL A 66 18.25 5.58 5.33
N THR A 67 18.38 6.30 6.44
CA THR A 67 17.35 7.22 6.95
C THR A 67 17.11 8.37 5.97
N GLU A 68 18.17 8.97 5.42
CA GLU A 68 18.07 10.05 4.42
C GLU A 68 17.41 9.59 3.10
N ILE A 69 17.75 8.38 2.63
CA ILE A 69 17.10 7.77 1.45
C ILE A 69 15.61 7.52 1.71
N LEU A 70 15.26 7.11 2.94
CA LEU A 70 13.88 6.92 3.35
C LEU A 70 13.15 8.27 3.54
N GLU A 71 13.78 9.32 4.03
CA GLU A 71 13.08 10.60 4.19
C GLU A 71 12.85 11.27 2.82
N SER A 72 13.85 11.26 1.95
CA SER A 72 13.76 11.84 0.60
C SER A 72 12.72 11.15 -0.29
N LYS A 73 12.62 9.81 -0.26
CA LYS A 73 11.65 9.06 -1.09
C LYS A 73 10.25 8.95 -0.47
N TYR A 74 10.14 9.06 0.86
CA TYR A 74 8.88 8.80 1.58
C TYR A 74 8.20 10.06 2.10
N ASN A 75 8.85 11.23 2.03
CA ASN A 75 8.14 12.50 2.15
C ASN A 75 7.08 12.68 1.03
N PHE A 76 7.28 12.03 -0.14
CA PHE A 76 6.23 11.90 -1.17
C PHE A 76 5.14 10.88 -0.83
N LEU A 77 5.45 9.85 -0.02
CA LEU A 77 4.48 8.83 0.42
C LEU A 77 3.53 9.34 1.53
N LYS A 78 3.79 10.52 2.11
CA LYS A 78 2.87 11.16 3.05
C LYS A 78 1.55 11.60 2.40
N ILE A 79 1.47 11.61 1.06
CA ILE A 79 0.24 11.76 0.29
C ILE A 79 0.26 10.84 -0.94
N ILE A 80 0.14 9.52 -0.76
CA ILE A 80 -0.40 8.67 -1.83
C ILE A 80 -1.83 8.31 -1.43
N LYS A 81 -2.75 9.21 -1.78
CA LYS A 81 -4.20 8.95 -1.93
C LYS A 81 -4.49 8.20 -3.24
N THR A 82 -3.54 7.44 -3.78
CA THR A 82 -3.79 6.66 -4.99
C THR A 82 -4.14 5.24 -4.59
N LEU A 83 -5.40 5.08 -4.19
CA LEU A 83 -6.07 3.79 -4.19
C LEU A 83 -6.35 3.48 -5.68
N ASN A 84 -5.37 2.88 -6.37
CA ASN A 84 -5.61 2.33 -7.69
C ASN A 84 -6.43 1.05 -7.50
N ILE A 85 -7.74 1.20 -7.41
CA ILE A 85 -8.67 0.10 -7.62
C ILE A 85 -8.53 -0.24 -9.11
N LYS A 86 -7.79 -1.30 -9.42
CA LYS A 86 -7.90 -1.92 -10.73
C LYS A 86 -9.25 -2.63 -10.73
N ILE A 87 -10.23 -1.94 -11.32
CA ILE A 87 -11.46 -2.53 -11.81
C ILE A 87 -11.07 -3.33 -13.06
#